data_AF-A0A850CE57-F1
#
_entry.id   AF-A0A850CE57-F1
#
_cell.length_a   1.000
_cell.length_b   1.000
_cell.length_c   1.000
_cell.angle_alpha   90.00
_cell.angle_beta   90.00
_cell.angle_gamma   90.00
#
_symmetry.space_group_name_H-M   'P 1'
#
loop_
_entity.id
_entity.type
_entity.pdbx_description
1 polymer ?
#
loop_
_entity_poly.entity_id
_entity_poly.type
_entity_poly.pdbx_seq_one_letter_code
_entity_poly.pdbx_strand_id
1 'polypeptide(L)' 'KAQGAQRIAAVCYFIAPGILCDTAIESARDAGVVHTGEPLGAAPELLDLIAKRAAEA' A
#
# COMPACT_ATOMS: atom_id res chain seq x y z
N LYS A 1 -2.31 11.96 29.13
CA LYS A 1 -1.91 11.79 27.71
C LYS A 1 -2.84 10.75 27.08
N ALA A 2 -3.33 10.98 25.86
CA ALA A 2 -4.12 9.97 25.15
C ALA A 2 -3.24 8.76 24.81
N GLN A 3 -3.79 7.55 24.88
CA GLN A 3 -3.02 6.30 24.71
C GLN A 3 -2.61 6.01 23.25
N GLY A 4 -3.04 6.83 22.28
CA GLY A 4 -2.81 6.59 20.85
C GLY A 4 -3.67 5.45 20.29
N ALA A 5 -3.51 5.20 18.98
CA ALA A 5 -4.16 4.06 18.34
C ALA A 5 -3.50 2.75 18.80
N GLN A 6 -4.31 1.78 19.23
CA GLN A 6 -3.82 0.54 19.84
C GLN A 6 -3.55 -0.59 18.84
N ARG A 7 -4.15 -0.50 17.64
CA ARG A 7 -4.02 -1.50 16.57
C ARG A 7 -3.94 -0.77 15.25
N ILE A 8 -2.80 -0.85 14.60
CA ILE A 8 -2.51 -0.14 13.34
C ILE A 8 -2.28 -1.19 12.27
N ALA A 9 -2.99 -1.08 11.16
CA ALA A 9 -2.70 -1.82 9.94
C ALA A 9 -2.10 -0.85 8.91
N ALA A 10 -1.17 -1.34 8.09
CA ALA A 10 -0.56 -0.59 7.01
C ALA A 10 -0.94 -1.22 5.66
N VAL A 11 -1.29 -0.39 4.68
CA VAL A 11 -1.52 -0.83 3.30
C VAL A 11 -0.62 0.00 2.40
N CYS A 12 0.05 -0.65 1.45
CA CYS A 12 0.96 0.03 0.54
C CYS A 12 0.22 0.45 -0.73
N TYR A 13 0.52 1.66 -1.22
CA TYR A 13 -0.03 2.20 -2.47
C TYR A 13 0.87 1.88 -3.68
N PHE A 14 1.58 0.74 -3.62
CA PHE A 14 2.35 0.25 -4.76
C PHE A 14 1.47 -0.62 -5.65
N ILE A 15 1.64 -0.47 -6.96
CA ILE A 15 0.90 -1.24 -7.96
C ILE A 15 1.43 -2.68 -8.03
N ALA A 16 2.74 -2.86 -7.85
CA ALA A 16 3.39 -4.16 -7.96
C ALA A 16 4.39 -4.37 -6.81
N PRO A 17 4.75 -5.64 -6.52
CA PRO A 17 5.86 -5.96 -5.62
C PRO A 17 7.19 -5.39 -6.11
N GLY A 18 8.19 -5.39 -5.23
CA GLY A 18 9.57 -5.00 -5.53
C GLY A 18 10.21 -4.24 -4.37
N ILE A 19 11.49 -3.89 -4.53
CA ILE A 19 12.35 -3.40 -3.44
C ILE A 19 11.69 -2.31 -2.59
N LEU A 20 11.07 -1.29 -3.21
CA LEU A 20 10.43 -0.20 -2.45
C LEU A 20 9.20 -0.66 -1.67
N CYS A 21 8.41 -1.56 -2.25
CA CYS A 21 7.26 -2.14 -1.60
C CYS A 21 7.69 -3.04 -0.43
N ASP A 22 8.68 -3.88 -0.66
CA ASP A 22 9.17 -4.85 0.31
C ASP A 22 9.79 -4.13 1.52
N THR A 23 10.67 -3.15 1.28
CA THR A 23 11.27 -2.32 2.34
C THR A 23 10.22 -1.56 3.15
N ALA A 24 9.17 -1.04 2.51
CA ALA A 24 8.09 -0.34 3.21
C ALA A 24 7.28 -1.28 4.11
N ILE A 25 6.99 -2.48 3.62
CA ILE A 25 6.28 -3.53 4.39
C ILE A 25 7.12 -3.99 5.58
N GLU A 26 8.42 -4.21 5.37
CA GLU A 26 9.35 -4.58 6.45
C GLU A 26 9.42 -3.48 7.53
N SER A 27 9.59 -2.23 7.12
CA SER A 27 9.61 -1.10 8.06
C SER A 27 8.31 -0.97 8.86
N ALA A 28 7.15 -1.23 8.24
CA ALA A 28 5.87 -1.22 8.94
C ALA A 28 5.77 -2.35 9.96
N ARG A 29 6.26 -3.55 9.62
CA ARG A 29 6.31 -4.70 10.53
C ARG A 29 7.20 -4.42 11.74
N ASP A 30 8.38 -3.84 11.52
CA ASP A 30 9.31 -3.46 12.58
C ASP A 30 8.71 -2.41 13.53
N ALA A 31 7.82 -1.55 13.01
CA ALA A 31 7.06 -0.58 13.81
C ALA A 31 5.89 -1.19 14.61
N GLY A 32 5.60 -2.49 14.45
CA GLY A 32 4.58 -3.21 15.23
C GLY A 32 3.16 -3.12 14.66
N VAL A 33 2.99 -2.91 13.36
CA VAL A 33 1.65 -2.98 12.74
C VAL A 33 1.08 -4.40 12.88
N VAL A 34 -0.22 -4.49 13.15
CA VAL A 34 -0.91 -5.78 13.33
C VAL A 34 -1.21 -6.47 12.01
N HIS A 35 -1.14 -5.75 10.90
CA HIS A 35 -1.39 -6.27 9.56
C HIS A 35 -0.73 -5.40 8.49
N THR A 36 -0.27 -6.03 7.42
CA THR A 36 0.19 -5.38 6.19
C THR A 36 -0.65 -5.87 5.01
N GLY A 37 -1.22 -4.96 4.23
CA GLY A 37 -1.93 -5.28 3.00
C GLY A 37 -0.98 -5.66 1.85
N GLU A 38 -1.51 -6.40 0.88
CA GLU A 38 -0.81 -6.69 -0.38
C GLU A 38 -0.75 -5.45 -1.29
N PRO A 39 0.21 -5.38 -2.23
CA PRO A 39 0.21 -4.36 -3.29
C PRO A 39 -1.11 -4.37 -4.06
N LEU A 40 -1.48 -3.20 -4.60
CA LEU A 40 -2.77 -3.00 -5.29
C LEU A 40 -2.98 -3.93 -6.49
N GLY A 41 -1.88 -4.35 -7.12
CA GLY A 41 -1.91 -5.30 -8.23
C GLY A 41 -2.70 -4.77 -9.42
N ALA A 42 -3.33 -5.71 -10.14
CA ALA A 42 -4.14 -5.45 -11.32
C ALA A 42 -5.62 -5.22 -10.97
N ALA A 43 -5.90 -4.38 -9.97
CA ALA A 43 -7.27 -4.03 -9.61
C ALA A 43 -8.00 -3.40 -10.82
N PRO A 44 -9.17 -3.90 -11.24
CA PRO A 44 -9.86 -3.41 -12.44
C PRO A 44 -10.07 -1.89 -12.44
N GLU A 45 -10.47 -1.33 -11.30
CA GLU A 45 -10.67 0.11 -11.12
C GLU A 45 -9.39 0.93 -11.28
N LEU A 46 -8.24 0.34 -10.95
CA LEU A 46 -6.93 0.97 -11.12
C LEU A 46 -6.48 0.93 -12.59
N LEU A 47 -6.73 -0.18 -13.28
CA LEU A 47 -6.46 -0.30 -14.72
C LEU A 47 -7.29 0.69 -15.52
N ASP A 48 -8.58 0.83 -15.20
CA ASP A 48 -9.48 1.81 -15.81
C ASP A 48 -8.97 3.25 -15.61
N LEU A 49 -8.50 3.56 -14.40
CA LEU A 49 -7.93 4.86 -14.08
C LEU A 49 -6.66 5.14 -14.87
N ILE A 50 -5.74 4.17 -14.94
CA ILE A 50 -4.48 4.30 -15.69
C ILE A 50 -4.77 4.51 -17.18
N ALA A 51 -5.69 3.74 -17.76
CA ALA A 51 -6.07 3.86 -19.17
C ALA A 51 -6.64 5.25 -19.48
N LYS A 52 -7.54 5.77 -18.63
CA LYS A 52 -8.09 7.12 -18.78
C LYS A 52 -6.99 8.18 -18.75
N ARG A 53 -6.06 8.09 -17.81
CA ARG A 53 -4.94 9.04 -17.69
C ARG A 53 -3.96 8.96 -18.86
N ALA A 54 -3.69 7.77 -19.38
CA ALA A 54 -2.84 7.60 -20.54
C ALA A 54 -3.44 8.19 -21.82
N ALA A 55 -4.76 8.20 -21.95
CA ALA A 55 -5.45 8.82 -23.08
C ALA A 55 -5.50 10.36 -23.01
N GLU A 56 -5.26 10.95 -21.84
CA GLU A 56 -5.18 12.40 -21.63
C GLU A 56 -3.77 12.98 -21.90
N ALA A 57 -2.75 12.12 -22.03
CA ALA A 57 -1.34 12.48 -22.22
C ALA A 57 -0.94 12.52 -23.70
#